data_AF-A0A7C9CWC3-F1
#
_entry.id   AF-A0A7C9CWC3-F1
#
_cell.length_a   1.000
_cell.length_b   1.000
_cell.length_c   1.000
_cell.angle_alpha   90.00
_cell.angle_beta   90.00
_cell.angle_gamma   90.00
#
_symmetry.space_group_name_H-M   'P 1'
#
loop_
_entity.id
_entity.type
_entity.pdbx_description
1 polymer ?
#
loop_
_entity_poly.entity_id
_entity_poly.type
_entity_poly.pdbx_seq_one_letter_code
_entity_poly.pdbx_strand_id
1 'polypeptide(L)'
;LRLMLIDVTLDDFGEELHPPFSCLEELLFDVPGCGGILDSPLLLMQVTRFKCGGLLLAWRWNHTMADGIGFYQFMTAVAELARGDQLSAQPIWERHILCARDPPRVTCVHHEYDNVPETNGTIVPFDDVIHR
;
A
#
# COMPACT_ATOMS: atom_id res chain seq x y z
N LEU A 1 -1.54 -14.11 -8.81
CA LEU A 1 -3.01 -13.98 -8.71
C LEU A 1 -3.55 -15.22 -8.02
N ARG A 2 -4.27 -15.06 -6.91
CA ARG A 2 -4.97 -16.15 -6.21
C ARG A 2 -6.47 -15.92 -6.28
N LEU A 3 -7.23 -16.99 -6.51
CA LEU A 3 -8.69 -17.00 -6.37
C LEU A 3 -9.06 -17.77 -5.10
N MET A 4 -9.95 -17.22 -4.29
CA MET A 4 -10.51 -17.85 -3.10
C MET A 4 -12.03 -17.83 -3.16
N LEU A 5 -12.67 -18.95 -2.86
CA LEU A 5 -14.12 -19.04 -2.70
C LEU A 5 -14.42 -19.26 -1.22
N ILE A 6 -15.35 -18.49 -0.65
CA ILE A 6 -15.73 -18.63 0.76
C ILE A 6 -17.24 -18.77 0.90
N ASP A 7 -17.68 -19.63 1.83
CA ASP A 7 -19.10 -19.91 2.11
C ASP A 7 -19.67 -18.95 3.16
N VAL A 8 -19.38 -17.65 2.99
CA VAL A 8 -19.94 -16.55 3.77
C VAL A 8 -20.39 -15.45 2.80
N THR A 9 -21.35 -14.64 3.22
CA THR A 9 -21.86 -13.49 2.48
C THR A 9 -21.18 -12.21 2.94
N LEU A 10 -21.25 -11.15 2.13
CA LEU A 10 -20.70 -9.86 2.52
C LEU A 10 -21.47 -9.25 3.71
N ASP A 11 -22.78 -9.50 3.77
CA ASP A 11 -23.67 -9.01 4.83
C ASP A 11 -23.34 -9.59 6.21
N ASP A 12 -22.69 -10.76 6.25
CA ASP A 12 -22.21 -11.39 7.50
C ASP A 12 -21.13 -10.55 8.20
N PHE A 13 -20.51 -9.58 7.50
CA PHE A 13 -19.50 -8.67 8.04
C PHE A 13 -20.08 -7.34 8.55
N GLY A 14 -21.38 -7.10 8.38
CA GLY A 14 -22.06 -5.86 8.77
C GLY A 14 -21.88 -4.70 7.78
N GLU A 15 -22.46 -3.56 8.13
CA GLU A 15 -22.52 -2.36 7.26
C GLU A 15 -21.21 -1.54 7.24
N GLU A 16 -20.43 -1.59 8.32
CA GLU A 16 -19.23 -0.77 8.49
C GLU A 16 -17.95 -1.60 8.38
N LEU A 17 -17.34 -1.61 7.19
CA LEU A 17 -16.06 -2.25 6.90
C LEU A 17 -14.89 -1.27 7.09
N HIS A 18 -14.78 -0.62 8.26
CA HIS A 18 -13.65 0.26 8.57
C HIS A 18 -12.60 -0.46 9.44
N PRO A 19 -11.32 -0.06 9.35
CA PRO A 19 -10.32 -0.51 10.30
C PRO A 19 -10.67 -0.05 11.73
N PRO A 20 -10.48 -0.90 12.75
CA PRO A 20 -9.94 -2.26 12.69
C PRO A 20 -10.99 -3.30 12.24
N PHE A 21 -10.62 -4.14 11.28
CA PHE A 21 -11.49 -5.17 10.72
C PHE A 21 -11.09 -6.55 11.26
N SER A 22 -11.93 -7.13 12.12
CA SER A 22 -11.59 -8.30 12.95
C SER A 22 -11.27 -9.59 12.16
N CYS A 23 -11.81 -9.73 10.96
CA CYS A 23 -11.64 -10.93 10.12
C CYS A 23 -10.61 -10.74 8.99
N LEU A 24 -9.81 -9.67 9.04
CA LEU A 24 -8.85 -9.34 7.99
C LEU A 24 -7.85 -10.49 7.77
N GLU A 25 -7.35 -11.11 8.83
CA GLU A 25 -6.38 -12.21 8.76
C GLU A 25 -6.98 -13.49 8.16
N GLU A 26 -8.29 -13.70 8.28
CA GLU A 26 -8.99 -14.85 7.71
C GLU A 26 -9.28 -14.65 6.22
N LEU A 27 -9.47 -13.41 5.81
CA LEU A 27 -9.74 -13.03 4.42
C LEU A 27 -8.47 -12.85 3.60
N LEU A 28 -7.33 -12.52 4.22
CA LEU A 28 -6.05 -12.35 3.56
C LEU A 28 -5.19 -13.59 3.70
N PHE A 29 -4.70 -14.10 2.57
CA PHE A 29 -3.71 -15.15 2.62
C PHE A 29 -2.29 -14.57 2.69
N ASP A 30 -1.60 -14.86 3.78
CA ASP A 30 -0.16 -14.62 3.85
C ASP A 30 0.59 -15.68 3.04
N VAL A 31 1.13 -15.25 1.90
CA VAL A 31 1.93 -16.13 1.03
C VAL A 31 3.31 -16.32 1.66
N PRO A 32 3.74 -17.57 1.96
CA PRO A 32 5.06 -17.83 2.52
C PRO A 32 6.18 -17.25 1.65
N GLY A 33 7.21 -16.69 2.28
CA GLY A 33 8.34 -16.06 1.59
C GLY A 33 8.07 -14.65 1.06
N CYS A 34 6.90 -14.07 1.32
CA CYS A 34 6.54 -12.75 0.79
C CYS A 34 6.71 -11.60 1.80
N GLY A 35 7.19 -11.88 3.00
CA GLY A 35 7.42 -10.87 4.06
C GLY A 35 8.71 -10.05 3.91
N GLY A 36 9.62 -10.46 3.03
CA GLY A 36 10.90 -9.79 2.83
C GLY A 36 10.84 -8.59 1.89
N ILE A 37 11.88 -7.77 1.92
CA ILE A 37 12.14 -6.73 0.90
C ILE A 37 12.77 -7.34 -0.35
N LEU A 38 13.75 -8.23 -0.14
CA LEU A 38 14.43 -8.98 -1.20
C LEU A 38 13.85 -10.40 -1.28
N ASP A 39 14.02 -11.03 -2.44
CA ASP A 39 13.58 -12.40 -2.72
C ASP A 39 12.07 -12.64 -2.47
N SER A 40 11.27 -11.56 -2.52
CA SER A 40 9.82 -11.57 -2.37
C SER A 40 9.12 -11.12 -3.65
N PRO A 41 7.89 -11.57 -3.91
CA PRO A 41 7.10 -11.08 -5.01
C PRO A 41 6.83 -9.57 -4.89
N LEU A 42 7.02 -8.86 -5.99
CA LEU A 42 6.78 -7.42 -6.08
C LEU A 42 5.29 -7.07 -5.92
N LEU A 43 4.41 -7.91 -6.43
CA LEU A 43 2.97 -7.71 -6.44
C LEU A 43 2.24 -9.04 -6.29
N LEU A 44 1.27 -9.07 -5.38
CA LEU A 44 0.35 -10.17 -5.18
C LEU A 44 -1.07 -9.61 -5.20
N MET A 45 -1.92 -10.27 -5.98
CA MET A 45 -3.34 -10.00 -6.06
C MET A 45 -4.09 -11.23 -5.60
N GLN A 46 -5.06 -11.04 -4.72
CA GLN A 46 -6.02 -12.04 -4.31
C GLN A 46 -7.44 -11.55 -4.61
N VAL A 47 -8.23 -12.40 -5.25
CA VAL A 47 -9.67 -12.19 -5.46
C VAL A 47 -10.40 -13.22 -4.62
N THR A 48 -11.20 -12.76 -3.68
CA THR A 48 -12.07 -13.60 -2.87
C THR A 48 -13.51 -13.40 -3.33
N ARG A 49 -14.20 -14.48 -3.69
CA ARG A 49 -15.61 -14.46 -4.06
C ARG A 49 -16.45 -15.01 -2.92
N PHE A 50 -17.40 -14.20 -2.48
CA PHE A 50 -18.37 -14.53 -1.44
C PHE A 50 -19.52 -15.36 -2.01
N LYS A 51 -20.25 -16.06 -1.14
CA LYS A 51 -21.43 -16.86 -1.49
C LYS A 51 -22.50 -16.03 -2.21
N CYS A 52 -22.71 -14.80 -1.77
CA CYS A 52 -23.66 -13.85 -2.38
C CYS A 52 -23.21 -13.31 -3.74
N GLY A 53 -22.03 -13.69 -4.24
CA GLY A 53 -21.46 -13.20 -5.49
C GLY A 53 -20.64 -11.92 -5.35
N GLY A 54 -20.59 -11.32 -4.16
CA GLY A 54 -19.68 -10.21 -3.85
C GLY A 54 -18.21 -10.60 -4.06
N LEU A 55 -17.35 -9.59 -4.19
CA LEU A 55 -15.91 -9.76 -4.39
C LEU A 55 -15.12 -8.90 -3.40
N LEU A 56 -14.06 -9.47 -2.85
CA LEU A 56 -12.99 -8.75 -2.16
C LEU A 56 -11.73 -8.86 -3.01
N LEU A 57 -11.13 -7.71 -3.30
CA LEU A 57 -9.88 -7.62 -4.03
C LEU A 57 -8.79 -7.14 -3.08
N ALA A 58 -7.87 -8.03 -2.75
CA ALA A 58 -6.75 -7.76 -1.87
C ALA A 58 -5.45 -7.65 -2.66
N TRP A 59 -4.64 -6.67 -2.26
CA TRP A 59 -3.37 -6.36 -2.87
C TRP A 59 -2.28 -6.39 -1.81
N ARG A 60 -1.16 -7.00 -2.15
CA ARG A 60 0.09 -6.84 -1.41
C ARG A 60 1.15 -6.45 -2.42
N TRP A 61 1.90 -5.40 -2.12
CA TRP A 61 2.98 -4.96 -2.97
C TRP A 61 4.21 -4.61 -2.15
N ASN A 62 5.37 -4.68 -2.80
CA ASN A 62 6.61 -4.22 -2.21
C ASN A 62 6.67 -2.67 -2.30
N HIS A 63 6.61 -1.99 -1.16
CA HIS A 63 6.53 -0.51 -1.09
C HIS A 63 7.77 0.19 -1.69
N THR A 64 8.88 -0.53 -1.91
CA THR A 64 10.05 0.00 -2.64
C THR A 64 9.78 0.26 -4.13
N MET A 65 8.67 -0.26 -4.67
CA MET A 65 8.29 -0.02 -6.05
C MET A 65 7.60 1.33 -6.28
N ALA A 66 6.76 1.76 -5.36
CA ALA A 66 5.94 2.95 -5.52
C ALA A 66 5.44 3.42 -4.17
N ASP A 67 5.19 4.72 -4.06
CA ASP A 67 4.38 5.28 -2.99
C ASP A 67 2.88 4.94 -3.21
N GLY A 68 2.03 5.42 -2.30
CA GLY A 68 0.59 5.20 -2.39
C GLY A 68 -0.04 5.80 -3.66
N ILE A 69 0.48 6.93 -4.15
CA ILE A 69 -0.06 7.59 -5.36
C ILE A 69 0.29 6.77 -6.60
N GLY A 70 1.53 6.34 -6.74
CA GLY A 70 1.96 5.45 -7.82
C GLY A 70 1.21 4.12 -7.80
N PHE A 71 0.95 3.56 -6.63
CA PHE A 71 0.11 2.37 -6.51
C PHE A 71 -1.34 2.61 -6.93
N TYR A 72 -1.94 3.75 -6.57
CA TYR A 72 -3.28 4.13 -7.01
C TYR A 72 -3.37 4.31 -8.54
N GLN A 73 -2.37 4.93 -9.16
CA GLN A 73 -2.28 5.04 -10.62
C GLN A 73 -2.20 3.66 -11.26
N PHE A 74 -1.41 2.75 -10.69
CA PHE A 74 -1.32 1.37 -11.14
C PHE A 74 -2.67 0.64 -11.04
N MET A 75 -3.39 0.76 -9.92
CA MET A 75 -4.73 0.17 -9.79
C MET A 75 -5.72 0.73 -10.82
N THR A 76 -5.64 2.03 -11.10
CA THR A 76 -6.48 2.69 -12.11
C THR A 76 -6.18 2.11 -13.50
N ALA A 77 -4.91 2.01 -13.87
CA ALA A 77 -4.48 1.39 -15.12
C ALA A 77 -4.94 -0.07 -15.25
N VAL A 78 -4.85 -0.86 -14.18
CA VAL A 78 -5.39 -2.24 -14.18
C VAL A 78 -6.89 -2.25 -14.44
N ALA A 79 -7.64 -1.33 -13.83
CA ALA A 79 -9.09 -1.23 -14.04
C ALA A 79 -9.46 -0.80 -15.46
N GLU A 80 -8.71 0.12 -16.06
CA GLU A 80 -8.86 0.53 -17.47
C GLU A 80 -8.60 -0.64 -18.41
N LEU A 81 -7.49 -1.35 -18.22
CA LEU A 81 -7.15 -2.53 -19.01
C LEU A 81 -8.22 -3.63 -18.87
N ALA A 82 -8.75 -3.83 -17.67
CA ALA A 82 -9.81 -4.81 -17.42
C ALA A 82 -11.12 -4.46 -18.15
N ARG A 83 -11.39 -3.17 -18.40
CA ARG A 83 -12.53 -2.71 -19.21
C ARG A 83 -12.25 -2.70 -20.71
N GLY A 84 -10.99 -2.83 -21.12
CA GLY A 84 -10.56 -2.67 -22.52
C GLY A 84 -10.40 -1.20 -22.93
N ASP A 85 -10.30 -0.30 -21.95
CA ASP A 85 -10.06 1.13 -22.18
C ASP A 85 -8.59 1.39 -22.54
N GLN A 86 -8.32 2.57 -23.10
CA GLN A 86 -6.96 3.08 -23.25
C GLN A 86 -6.45 3.60 -21.89
N LEU A 87 -5.16 3.40 -21.61
CA LEU A 87 -4.51 3.91 -20.41
C LEU A 87 -4.57 5.45 -20.35
N SER A 88 -5.08 6.00 -19.25
CA SER A 88 -5.14 7.45 -19.03
C SER A 88 -3.77 8.09 -18.81
N ALA A 89 -2.80 7.32 -18.30
CA ALA A 89 -1.44 7.77 -18.07
C ALA A 89 -0.43 6.66 -18.36
N GLN A 90 0.73 7.02 -18.89
CA GLN A 90 1.87 6.11 -19.06
C GLN A 90 2.81 6.23 -17.86
N PRO A 91 3.36 5.11 -17.35
CA PRO A 91 4.33 5.16 -16.26
C PRO A 91 5.65 5.80 -16.72
N ILE A 92 6.22 6.64 -15.86
CA ILE A 92 7.56 7.23 -16.07
C ILE A 92 8.56 6.47 -15.21
N TRP A 93 9.54 5.83 -15.85
CA TRP A 93 10.55 4.99 -15.19
C TRP A 93 11.86 5.72 -14.91
N GLU A 94 11.80 7.01 -14.57
CA GLU A 94 12.98 7.88 -14.43
C GLU A 94 13.35 8.14 -12.97
N ARG A 95 13.43 7.09 -12.13
CA ARG A 95 13.73 7.26 -10.69
C ARG A 95 15.08 7.95 -10.41
N HIS A 96 15.98 7.97 -11.38
CA HIS A 96 17.27 8.66 -11.28
C HIS A 96 17.13 10.18 -11.05
N ILE A 97 16.00 10.78 -11.42
CA ILE A 97 15.73 12.21 -11.14
C ILE A 97 15.61 12.50 -9.63
N LEU A 98 15.34 11.45 -8.83
CA LEU A 98 15.26 11.51 -7.37
C LEU A 98 16.61 11.19 -6.70
N CYS A 99 17.67 10.90 -7.46
CA CYS A 99 18.99 10.69 -6.89
C CYS A 99 19.49 11.97 -6.21
N ALA A 100 20.26 11.78 -5.13
CA ALA A 100 20.95 12.89 -4.50
C ALA A 100 21.92 13.57 -5.49
N ARG A 101 22.13 14.87 -5.30
CA ARG A 101 23.16 15.63 -6.03
C ARG A 101 24.55 15.09 -5.72
N ASP A 102 25.47 15.20 -6.68
CA ASP A 102 26.89 14.91 -6.49
C ASP A 102 27.74 16.18 -6.80
N PRO A 103 28.41 16.78 -5.79
CA PRO A 103 28.39 16.40 -4.38
C PRO A 103 27.04 16.70 -3.70
N PRO A 104 26.72 16.05 -2.57
CA PRO A 104 25.53 16.37 -1.79
C PRO A 104 25.54 17.85 -1.40
N ARG A 105 24.43 18.53 -1.69
CA ARG A 105 24.21 19.93 -1.31
C ARG A 105 22.93 20.00 -0.51
N VAL A 106 22.98 20.54 0.69
CA VAL A 106 21.78 20.84 1.49
C VAL A 106 21.37 22.27 1.17
N THR A 107 20.12 22.48 0.72
CA THR A 107 19.63 23.79 0.28
C THR A 107 18.56 24.39 1.19
N CYS A 108 18.04 23.61 2.13
CA CYS A 108 17.12 24.05 3.17
C CYS A 108 17.50 23.39 4.50
N VAL A 109 17.13 24.03 5.60
CA VAL A 109 17.27 23.41 6.92
C VAL A 109 16.19 22.34 7.05
N HIS A 110 16.61 21.13 7.43
CA HIS A 110 15.73 19.98 7.60
C HIS A 110 15.50 19.74 9.09
N HIS A 111 14.49 20.40 9.64
CA HIS A 111 14.16 20.31 11.08
C HIS A 111 13.71 18.90 11.50
N GLU A 112 13.24 18.09 10.55
CA GLU A 112 12.90 16.67 10.78
C GLU A 112 14.10 15.82 11.22
N TYR A 113 15.33 16.31 11.02
CA TYR A 113 16.56 15.66 11.45
C TYR A 113 17.28 16.42 12.59
N ASP A 114 16.62 17.38 13.23
CA ASP A 114 17.18 18.04 14.41
C ASP A 114 17.35 17.03 15.56
N ASN A 115 18.45 17.14 16.30
CA ASN A 115 18.66 16.31 17.48
C ASN A 115 17.65 16.68 18.56
N VAL A 116 16.62 15.84 18.74
CA VAL A 116 15.64 16.00 19.82
C VAL A 116 16.24 15.37 21.09
N PRO A 117 16.19 16.04 22.26
CA PRO A 117 16.59 15.43 23.52
C PRO A 117 15.83 14.13 23.75
N GLU A 118 16.50 13.07 24.20
CA GLU A 118 15.88 11.78 24.50
C GLU A 118 14.73 11.96 25.51
N THR A 119 13.50 12.00 25.04
CA THR A 119 12.32 11.87 25.89
C THR A 119 12.15 10.39 26.17
N ASN A 120 12.50 9.95 27.39
CA ASN A 120 12.35 8.58 27.90
C ASN A 120 10.99 7.94 27.54
N GLY A 121 10.87 7.37 26.34
CA GLY A 121 9.73 6.56 25.89
C GLY A 121 8.36 7.25 25.81
N THR A 122 8.26 8.59 25.83
CA THR A 122 6.96 9.24 25.66
C THR A 122 6.65 9.35 24.17
N ILE A 123 5.72 8.52 23.70
CA ILE A 123 5.18 8.61 22.33
C ILE A 123 4.52 9.98 22.21
N VAL A 124 5.09 10.87 21.40
CA VAL A 124 4.49 12.17 21.09
C VAL A 124 3.25 11.89 20.24
N PRO A 125 2.04 12.33 20.65
CA PRO A 125 0.83 12.14 19.86
C PRO A 125 1.01 12.74 18.47
N PHE A 126 0.47 12.07 17.44
CA PHE A 126 0.54 12.55 16.05
C PHE A 126 -0.01 13.98 15.87
N ASP A 127 -0.89 14.43 16.78
CA ASP A 127 -1.47 15.78 16.78
C ASP A 127 -0.46 16.91 17.11
N ASP A 128 0.70 16.57 17.72
CA ASP A 128 1.75 17.53 18.04
C ASP A 128 2.83 17.65 16.95
N VAL A 129 2.69 16.89 15.84
CA VAL A 129 3.56 17.06 14.67
C VAL A 129 3.10 18.32 13.93
N ILE A 130 3.64 19.47 14.35
CA ILE A 130 3.47 20.71 13.60
C ILE A 130 4.09 20.49 12.21
N HIS A 131 3.24 20.35 11.19
CA HIS A 131 3.64 20.57 9.81
C HIS A 131 4.06 22.03 9.69
N ARG A 132 5.37 22.29 9.85
CA ARG A 132 5.98 23.61 9.72
C ARG A 132 6.58 23.77 8.34
#